data_AF-A0A7S4QW34-F1
#
_entry.id   AF-A0A7S4QW34-F1
#
_cell.length_a   1.000
_cell.length_b   1.000
_cell.length_c   1.000
_cell.angle_alpha   90.00
_cell.angle_beta   90.00
_cell.angle_gamma   90.00
#
_symmetry.space_group_name_H-M   'P 1'
#
loop_
_entity.id
_entity.type
_entity.pdbx_description
1 polymer ?
#
loop_
_entity_poly.entity_id
_entity_poly.type
_entity_poly.pdbx_seq_one_letter_code
_entity_poly.pdbx_strand_id
1 'polypeptide(L)'
;ALPILRPYDGWGMIENPGKAAEGKERKWKVELGEDVFEDGPLLEFGGVDARKEFDALRRATKELVSGAVSIPAMAMRPGDSALIPLLRYLPALFGLIKQGEKITQGTFEPYMNGPLFVVRDPWLRNWLDALAFSLSGLPASRTSAAAMAYVLYDMHRPGAALDYPRGGLGKVVDALVAGVEQGTLGSKVNLRSQVESIDTTEDGVQIVGLTLKSGKKIRAKRGVICNAPVWSLRGLIKNEKALKVLNNSILPSKKVEPRQSWSDWNKDGAAGKRRSSIRLDRASTDKVGENA
;
A
#
# COMPACT_ATOMS: atom_id res chain seq x y z
N ALA A 1 21.55 -30.06 7.75
CA ALA A 1 21.07 -28.84 7.07
C ALA A 1 21.38 -27.66 7.96
N LEU A 2 22.15 -26.67 7.48
CA LEU A 2 22.33 -25.43 8.23
C LEU A 2 20.97 -24.71 8.33
N PRO A 3 20.58 -24.18 9.49
CA PRO A 3 19.34 -23.43 9.61
C PRO A 3 19.39 -22.27 8.61
N ILE A 4 18.37 -22.17 7.76
CA ILE A 4 18.16 -21.00 6.93
C ILE A 4 17.86 -19.87 7.91
N LEU A 5 18.88 -19.11 8.31
CA LEU A 5 18.70 -17.81 8.96
C LEU A 5 17.81 -17.01 8.02
N ARG A 6 16.55 -16.77 8.42
CA ARG A 6 15.68 -15.81 7.74
C ARG A 6 16.09 -14.45 8.26
N PRO A 7 16.79 -13.60 7.48
CA PRO A 7 17.25 -12.32 7.98
C PRO A 7 16.10 -11.33 8.25
N TYR A 8 14.87 -11.68 7.86
CA TYR A 8 13.65 -10.88 8.04
C TYR A 8 12.51 -11.82 8.46
N ASP A 9 12.41 -12.14 9.75
CA ASP A 9 11.36 -12.98 10.33
C ASP A 9 10.33 -12.17 11.16
N GLY A 10 10.53 -10.86 11.30
CA GLY A 10 9.66 -9.98 12.07
C GLY A 10 9.83 -8.50 11.76
N TRP A 11 8.90 -7.66 12.22
CA TRP A 11 9.02 -6.20 12.19
C TRP A 11 9.73 -5.69 13.45
N GLY A 12 10.77 -4.87 13.25
CA GLY A 12 11.41 -4.18 14.36
C GLY A 12 10.52 -3.06 14.88
N MET A 13 10.24 -3.08 16.18
CA MET A 13 9.43 -2.09 16.88
C MET A 13 10.24 -1.36 17.92
N ILE A 14 9.88 -0.09 18.14
CA ILE A 14 10.43 0.72 19.22
C ILE A 14 9.25 1.21 20.06
N GLU A 15 9.29 0.91 21.34
CA GLU A 15 8.35 1.39 22.32
C GLU A 15 9.04 2.42 23.22
N ASN A 16 8.36 3.55 23.47
CA ASN A 16 8.78 4.52 24.47
C ASN A 16 7.76 4.51 25.62
N PRO A 17 8.02 3.75 26.69
CA PRO A 17 7.08 3.61 27.81
C PRO A 17 6.96 4.89 28.67
N GLY A 18 7.59 5.99 28.25
CA GLY A 18 7.52 7.27 28.94
C GLY A 18 8.23 7.26 30.31
N LYS A 19 7.94 8.27 31.12
CA LYS A 19 8.62 8.50 32.41
C LYS A 19 8.33 7.42 33.47
N ALA A 20 7.29 6.60 33.29
CA ALA A 20 6.87 5.59 34.26
C ALA A 20 7.78 4.35 34.30
N ALA A 21 8.56 4.08 33.23
CA ALA A 21 9.47 2.93 33.13
C ALA A 21 10.92 3.35 32.84
N GLU A 22 11.44 4.31 33.63
CA GLU A 22 12.79 4.88 33.53
C GLU A 22 13.14 5.57 32.19
N GLY A 23 12.19 5.75 31.27
CA GLY A 23 12.39 6.46 30.02
C GLY A 23 13.37 5.80 29.04
N LYS A 24 13.68 4.50 29.21
CA LYS A 24 14.52 3.76 28.25
C LYS A 24 13.65 3.19 27.13
N GLU A 25 14.04 3.49 25.89
CA GLU A 25 13.44 2.90 24.69
C GLU A 25 13.56 1.38 24.75
N ARG A 26 12.46 0.69 24.48
CA ARG A 26 12.42 -0.77 24.34
C ARG A 26 12.37 -1.14 22.88
N LYS A 27 13.25 -2.05 22.47
CA LYS A 27 13.28 -2.58 21.11
C LYS A 27 12.81 -4.02 21.16
N TRP A 28 11.83 -4.34 20.34
CA TRP A 28 11.25 -5.68 20.25
C TRP A 28 10.91 -6.00 18.80
N LYS A 29 10.55 -7.24 18.53
CA LYS A 29 10.28 -7.75 17.19
C LYS A 29 8.88 -8.37 17.15
N VAL A 30 8.09 -7.97 16.15
CA VAL A 30 6.78 -8.58 15.88
C VAL A 30 7.00 -9.71 14.89
N GLU A 31 6.97 -10.93 15.38
CA GLU A 31 6.89 -12.11 14.52
C GLU A 31 5.42 -12.37 14.15
N LEU A 32 5.20 -12.91 12.95
CA LEU A 32 3.86 -13.28 12.51
C LEU A 32 3.56 -14.73 12.88
N GLY A 33 2.29 -15.05 13.03
CA GLY A 33 1.84 -16.40 13.32
C GLY A 33 0.70 -16.43 14.31
N GLU A 34 0.15 -17.62 14.49
CA GLU A 34 -0.91 -17.87 15.45
C GLU A 34 -0.38 -17.67 16.88
N ASP A 35 -1.08 -16.84 17.65
CA ASP A 35 -0.83 -16.52 19.06
C ASP A 35 0.56 -15.92 19.39
N VAL A 36 1.39 -15.59 18.40
CA VAL A 36 2.75 -15.05 18.63
C VAL A 36 2.73 -13.63 19.19
N PHE A 37 1.96 -12.73 18.57
CA PHE A 37 1.86 -11.32 19.01
C PHE A 37 1.07 -11.22 20.32
N GLU A 38 -0.04 -11.92 20.30
CA GLU A 38 -0.95 -12.21 21.38
C GLU A 38 -0.30 -12.60 22.71
N ASP A 39 0.42 -13.72 22.73
CA ASP A 39 0.97 -14.31 23.96
C ASP A 39 2.37 -13.76 24.28
N GLY A 40 2.96 -13.00 23.34
CA GLY A 40 4.18 -12.23 23.52
C GLY A 40 3.90 -10.76 23.83
N PRO A 41 4.21 -9.84 22.90
CA PRO A 41 4.21 -8.40 23.15
C PRO A 41 2.87 -7.82 23.63
N LEU A 42 1.73 -8.33 23.15
CA LEU A 42 0.43 -7.83 23.61
C LEU A 42 0.19 -8.17 25.08
N LEU A 43 0.47 -9.41 25.49
CA LEU A 43 0.35 -9.81 26.89
C LEU A 43 1.41 -9.14 27.77
N GLU A 44 2.64 -8.99 27.27
CA GLU A 44 3.75 -8.36 28.00
C GLU A 44 3.48 -6.88 28.29
N PHE A 45 2.99 -6.13 27.31
CA PHE A 45 2.88 -4.67 27.40
C PHE A 45 1.46 -4.16 27.65
N GLY A 46 0.44 -4.81 27.08
CA GLY A 46 -0.97 -4.47 27.30
C GLY A 46 -1.64 -5.30 28.41
N GLY A 47 -1.03 -6.42 28.82
CA GLY A 47 -1.58 -7.27 29.87
C GLY A 47 -2.78 -8.13 29.42
N VAL A 48 -3.34 -8.85 30.40
CA VAL A 48 -4.41 -9.85 30.17
C VAL A 48 -5.68 -9.22 29.61
N ASP A 49 -6.00 -7.98 30.00
CA ASP A 49 -7.20 -7.30 29.54
C ASP A 49 -7.06 -6.83 28.08
N ALA A 50 -5.90 -6.30 27.67
CA ALA A 50 -5.63 -5.97 26.27
C ALA A 50 -5.66 -7.21 25.37
N ARG A 51 -5.14 -8.34 25.85
CA ARG A 51 -5.22 -9.64 25.15
C ARG A 51 -6.66 -10.07 24.88
N LYS A 52 -7.52 -10.05 25.92
CA LYS A 52 -8.94 -10.36 25.80
C LYS A 52 -9.67 -9.39 24.88
N GLU A 53 -9.33 -8.09 24.98
CA GLU A 53 -9.90 -7.04 24.15
C GLU A 53 -9.54 -7.24 22.67
N PHE A 54 -8.29 -7.58 22.38
CA PHE A 54 -7.83 -7.87 21.02
C PHE A 54 -8.55 -9.07 20.39
N ASP A 55 -8.75 -10.15 21.16
CA ASP A 55 -9.54 -11.29 20.69
C ASP A 55 -10.99 -10.90 20.40
N ALA A 56 -11.57 -10.03 21.23
CA ALA A 56 -12.92 -9.53 21.02
C ALA A 56 -13.00 -8.65 19.76
N LEU A 57 -12.00 -7.82 19.50
CA LEU A 57 -11.88 -7.02 18.28
C LEU A 57 -11.74 -7.90 17.02
N ARG A 58 -10.88 -8.94 17.05
CA ARG A 58 -10.72 -9.90 15.93
C ARG A 58 -12.03 -10.64 15.66
N ARG A 59 -12.80 -11.01 16.69
CA ARG A 59 -14.15 -11.58 16.52
C ARG A 59 -15.13 -10.58 15.91
N ALA A 60 -15.15 -9.34 16.38
CA ALA A 60 -16.04 -8.28 15.87
C ALA A 60 -15.78 -7.94 14.39
N THR A 61 -14.55 -8.11 13.93
CA THR A 61 -14.10 -7.78 12.56
C THR A 61 -14.05 -8.98 11.62
N LYS A 62 -14.39 -10.18 12.09
CA LYS A 62 -14.29 -11.44 11.32
C LYS A 62 -15.05 -11.41 9.99
N GLU A 63 -16.24 -10.81 9.97
CA GLU A 63 -17.06 -10.71 8.75
C GLU A 63 -16.44 -9.79 7.69
N LEU A 64 -15.58 -8.84 8.08
CA LEU A 64 -14.87 -7.98 7.13
C LEU A 64 -13.82 -8.76 6.34
N VAL A 65 -13.24 -9.78 6.97
CA VAL A 65 -12.17 -10.62 6.42
C VAL A 65 -12.72 -11.58 5.37
N SER A 66 -13.89 -12.18 5.64
CA SER A 66 -14.54 -13.12 4.72
C SER A 66 -14.88 -12.49 3.37
N GLY A 67 -15.14 -11.18 3.31
CA GLY A 67 -15.29 -10.45 2.06
C GLY A 67 -13.96 -10.20 1.32
N ALA A 68 -12.90 -9.87 2.04
CA ALA A 68 -11.60 -9.44 1.46
C ALA A 68 -10.69 -10.59 1.00
N VAL A 69 -10.69 -11.72 1.71
CA VAL A 69 -9.81 -12.88 1.41
C VAL A 69 -10.26 -13.64 0.17
N SER A 70 -11.53 -13.51 -0.21
CA SER A 70 -12.19 -14.50 -1.05
C SER A 70 -12.07 -14.28 -2.56
N ILE A 71 -11.51 -13.14 -2.99
CA ILE A 71 -11.28 -12.85 -4.41
C ILE A 71 -9.83 -12.36 -4.57
N PRO A 72 -8.92 -13.20 -5.09
CA PRO A 72 -7.57 -12.76 -5.41
C PRO A 72 -7.63 -11.54 -6.35
N ALA A 73 -6.80 -10.51 -6.10
CA ALA A 73 -6.75 -9.32 -6.95
C ALA A 73 -6.52 -9.67 -8.44
N MET A 74 -5.79 -10.74 -8.72
CA MET A 74 -5.54 -11.24 -10.07
C MET A 74 -6.79 -11.82 -10.76
N ALA A 75 -7.80 -12.25 -10.00
CA ALA A 75 -9.09 -12.69 -10.54
C ALA A 75 -9.99 -11.49 -10.93
N MET A 76 -9.73 -10.30 -10.38
CA MET A 76 -10.42 -9.05 -10.73
C MET A 76 -9.76 -8.41 -11.96
N ARG A 77 -9.92 -9.03 -13.13
CA ARG A 77 -9.38 -8.51 -14.39
C ARG A 77 -10.48 -7.80 -15.19
N PRO A 78 -10.29 -6.58 -15.71
CA PRO A 78 -11.25 -5.94 -16.62
C PRO A 78 -11.24 -6.57 -18.03
N GLY A 79 -12.40 -6.57 -18.69
CA GLY A 79 -12.60 -7.03 -20.08
C GLY A 79 -13.74 -8.04 -20.25
N ASP A 80 -14.04 -8.43 -21.48
CA ASP A 80 -15.22 -9.27 -21.82
C ASP A 80 -15.17 -10.69 -21.22
N SER A 81 -14.00 -11.13 -20.77
CA SER A 81 -13.77 -12.41 -20.07
C SER A 81 -13.57 -12.26 -18.56
N ALA A 82 -13.77 -11.06 -18.01
CA ALA A 82 -13.63 -10.74 -16.58
C ALA A 82 -14.44 -11.68 -15.67
N LEU A 83 -15.60 -12.13 -16.16
CA LEU A 83 -16.50 -12.99 -15.40
C LEU A 83 -15.98 -14.43 -15.28
N ILE A 84 -15.14 -14.91 -16.20
CA ILE A 84 -14.74 -16.33 -16.25
C ILE A 84 -13.90 -16.74 -15.02
N PRO A 85 -12.88 -15.98 -14.57
CA PRO A 85 -12.20 -16.27 -13.32
C PRO A 85 -13.11 -16.07 -12.09
N LEU A 86 -14.03 -15.10 -12.15
CA LEU A 86 -14.97 -14.77 -11.07
C LEU A 86 -16.02 -15.87 -10.82
N LEU A 87 -16.35 -16.69 -11.83
CA LEU A 87 -17.28 -17.82 -11.69
C LEU A 87 -16.85 -18.82 -10.60
N ARG A 88 -15.55 -18.96 -10.34
CA ARG A 88 -15.01 -19.84 -9.28
C ARG A 88 -15.20 -19.27 -7.88
N TYR A 89 -15.55 -17.99 -7.78
CA TYR A 89 -15.71 -17.25 -6.53
C TYR A 89 -17.15 -16.74 -6.34
N LEU A 90 -18.13 -17.31 -7.06
CA LEU A 90 -19.55 -16.92 -6.95
C LEU A 90 -20.11 -16.98 -5.52
N PRO A 91 -19.80 -17.98 -4.67
CA PRO A 91 -20.26 -18.00 -3.28
C PRO A 91 -19.70 -16.83 -2.47
N ALA A 92 -18.44 -16.47 -2.70
CA ALA A 92 -17.77 -15.35 -2.06
C ALA A 92 -18.30 -13.99 -2.53
N LEU A 93 -18.56 -13.85 -3.84
CA LEU A 93 -19.22 -12.69 -4.43
C LEU A 93 -20.62 -12.48 -3.85
N PHE A 94 -21.38 -13.57 -3.66
CA PHE A 94 -22.70 -13.51 -3.05
C PHE A 94 -22.66 -13.09 -1.57
N GLY A 95 -21.62 -13.52 -0.84
CA GLY A 95 -21.32 -13.03 0.52
C GLY A 95 -20.99 -11.54 0.56
N LEU A 96 -20.16 -11.07 -0.37
CA LEU A 96 -19.77 -9.67 -0.51
C LEU A 96 -20.97 -8.77 -0.86
N ILE A 97 -21.85 -9.22 -1.77
CA ILE A 97 -23.10 -8.52 -2.16
C ILE A 97 -24.08 -8.46 -0.97
N LYS A 98 -24.16 -9.51 -0.15
CA LYS A 98 -24.97 -9.51 1.09
C LYS A 98 -24.41 -8.62 2.20
N GLN A 99 -23.08 -8.47 2.28
CA GLN A 99 -22.43 -7.62 3.28
C GLN A 99 -22.60 -6.10 3.02
N GLY A 100 -23.02 -5.72 1.80
CA GLY A 100 -23.44 -4.36 1.47
C GLY A 100 -22.30 -3.34 1.35
N GLU A 101 -22.52 -2.30 0.54
CA GLU A 101 -21.53 -1.26 0.20
C GLU A 101 -20.93 -0.53 1.42
N LYS A 102 -21.66 -0.49 2.54
CA LYS A 102 -21.23 0.19 3.77
C LYS A 102 -20.03 -0.49 4.45
N ILE A 103 -19.85 -1.80 4.27
CA ILE A 103 -18.83 -2.57 4.99
C ILE A 103 -17.48 -2.54 4.27
N THR A 104 -17.48 -2.51 2.93
CA THR A 104 -16.25 -2.50 2.11
C THR A 104 -15.66 -1.10 1.90
N GLN A 105 -16.43 -0.03 2.14
CA GLN A 105 -16.00 1.35 1.87
C GLN A 105 -15.82 2.22 3.14
N GLY A 106 -16.18 1.69 4.33
CA GLY A 106 -16.07 2.42 5.60
C GLY A 106 -14.66 2.47 6.17
N THR A 107 -14.41 3.45 7.05
CA THR A 107 -13.20 3.49 7.86
C THR A 107 -13.31 2.55 9.07
N PHE A 108 -12.19 2.23 9.72
CA PHE A 108 -12.16 1.38 10.92
C PHE A 108 -12.68 2.11 12.18
N GLU A 109 -13.14 3.37 12.07
CA GLU A 109 -13.69 4.18 13.16
C GLU A 109 -14.72 3.42 14.02
N PRO A 110 -15.72 2.73 13.46
CA PRO A 110 -16.75 2.05 14.26
C PRO A 110 -16.23 0.94 15.16
N TYR A 111 -15.03 0.42 14.87
CA TYR A 111 -14.36 -0.64 15.62
C TYR A 111 -13.26 -0.11 16.55
N MET A 112 -12.87 1.17 16.40
CA MET A 112 -11.95 1.85 17.31
C MET A 112 -12.69 2.62 18.41
N ASN A 113 -13.74 3.35 18.01
CA ASN A 113 -14.44 4.34 18.84
C ASN A 113 -15.94 4.05 19.03
N GLY A 114 -16.43 2.94 18.48
CA GLY A 114 -17.83 2.56 18.51
C GLY A 114 -18.64 3.09 17.31
N PRO A 115 -19.86 2.60 17.09
CA PRO A 115 -20.64 1.79 18.04
C PRO A 115 -20.41 0.28 17.98
N LEU A 116 -19.63 -0.23 17.01
CA LEU A 116 -19.46 -1.68 16.82
C LEU A 116 -18.46 -2.30 17.80
N PHE A 117 -17.39 -1.57 18.11
CA PHE A 117 -16.42 -1.93 19.14
C PHE A 117 -15.68 -0.67 19.63
N VAL A 118 -15.26 -0.66 20.89
CA VAL A 118 -14.47 0.43 21.48
C VAL A 118 -13.18 -0.16 22.03
N VAL A 119 -12.04 0.21 21.44
CA VAL A 119 -10.72 -0.16 21.95
C VAL A 119 -10.34 0.78 23.08
N ARG A 120 -10.28 0.24 24.30
CA ARG A 120 -10.06 0.98 25.55
C ARG A 120 -8.61 0.89 26.02
N ASP A 121 -7.96 -0.25 25.85
CA ASP A 121 -6.57 -0.40 26.26
C ASP A 121 -5.67 0.56 25.46
N PRO A 122 -4.92 1.45 26.13
CA PRO A 122 -4.13 2.48 25.44
C PRO A 122 -2.97 1.87 24.65
N TRP A 123 -2.41 0.74 25.10
CA TRP A 123 -1.31 0.09 24.40
C TRP A 123 -1.79 -0.53 23.09
N LEU A 124 -2.87 -1.32 23.16
CA LEU A 124 -3.51 -1.92 22.01
C LEU A 124 -3.97 -0.87 20.99
N ARG A 125 -4.52 0.25 21.49
CA ARG A 125 -4.92 1.37 20.63
C ARG A 125 -3.72 1.97 19.86
N ASN A 126 -2.62 2.23 20.55
CA ASN A 126 -1.39 2.74 19.93
C ASN A 126 -0.80 1.75 18.93
N TRP A 127 -0.83 0.46 19.25
CA TRP A 127 -0.41 -0.60 18.34
C TRP A 127 -1.24 -0.61 17.05
N LEU A 128 -2.57 -0.53 17.16
CA LEU A 128 -3.48 -0.47 16.00
C LEU A 128 -3.22 0.77 15.13
N ASP A 129 -2.95 1.93 15.75
CA ASP A 129 -2.59 3.14 15.01
C ASP A 129 -1.21 3.03 14.33
N ALA A 130 -0.21 2.41 14.98
CA ALA A 130 1.09 2.16 14.37
C ALA A 130 1.01 1.18 13.19
N LEU A 131 0.18 0.15 13.32
CA LEU A 131 -0.12 -0.80 12.25
C LEU A 131 -0.81 -0.11 11.07
N ALA A 132 -1.84 0.69 11.34
CA ALA A 132 -2.59 1.45 10.34
C ALA A 132 -1.72 2.48 9.60
N PHE A 133 -0.82 3.15 10.34
CA PHE A 133 0.14 4.08 9.78
C PHE A 133 1.09 3.38 8.80
N SER A 134 1.58 2.19 9.16
CA SER A 134 2.46 1.40 8.28
C SER A 134 1.73 0.95 7.00
N LEU A 135 0.43 0.71 7.08
CA LEU A 135 -0.41 0.30 5.95
C LEU A 135 -0.78 1.45 5.00
N SER A 136 -1.17 2.61 5.55
CA SER A 136 -1.82 3.68 4.76
C SER A 136 -1.34 5.11 5.07
N GLY A 137 -0.51 5.29 6.08
CA GLY A 137 -0.09 6.61 6.57
C GLY A 137 -1.17 7.36 7.37
N LEU A 138 -2.26 6.70 7.74
CA LEU A 138 -3.37 7.24 8.52
C LEU A 138 -3.53 6.51 9.86
N PRO A 139 -4.15 7.12 10.88
CA PRO A 139 -4.57 6.38 12.07
C PRO A 139 -5.61 5.30 11.72
N ALA A 140 -5.78 4.31 12.60
CA ALA A 140 -6.68 3.17 12.37
C ALA A 140 -8.10 3.64 12.06
N SER A 141 -8.62 4.58 12.87
CA SER A 141 -9.93 5.24 12.69
C SER A 141 -10.22 5.75 11.28
N ARG A 142 -9.18 6.13 10.53
CA ARG A 142 -9.29 6.72 9.18
C ARG A 142 -8.81 5.78 8.07
N THR A 143 -8.35 4.59 8.44
CA THR A 143 -7.94 3.54 7.50
C THR A 143 -9.15 2.69 7.09
N SER A 144 -9.13 2.11 5.90
CA SER A 144 -10.20 1.21 5.44
C SER A 144 -10.45 0.07 6.44
N ALA A 145 -11.71 -0.13 6.82
CA ALA A 145 -12.06 -1.16 7.79
C ALA A 145 -11.72 -2.57 7.30
N ALA A 146 -11.99 -2.85 6.02
CA ALA A 146 -11.67 -4.12 5.39
C ALA A 146 -10.16 -4.35 5.35
N ALA A 147 -9.36 -3.32 5.06
CA ALA A 147 -7.90 -3.44 5.03
C ALA A 147 -7.33 -3.72 6.43
N MET A 148 -7.80 -2.99 7.46
CA MET A 148 -7.40 -3.24 8.85
C MET A 148 -7.77 -4.66 9.30
N ALA A 149 -9.01 -5.08 9.07
CA ALA A 149 -9.46 -6.41 9.45
C ALA A 149 -8.68 -7.52 8.75
N TYR A 150 -8.41 -7.36 7.44
CA TYR A 150 -7.59 -8.31 6.70
C TYR A 150 -6.18 -8.42 7.30
N VAL A 151 -5.53 -7.30 7.61
CA VAL A 151 -4.18 -7.32 8.22
C VAL A 151 -4.20 -7.99 9.61
N LEU A 152 -5.18 -7.67 10.45
CA LEU A 152 -5.39 -8.30 11.76
C LEU A 152 -5.69 -9.82 11.68
N TYR A 153 -6.17 -10.29 10.53
CA TYR A 153 -6.33 -11.71 10.28
C TYR A 153 -5.05 -12.33 9.72
N ASP A 154 -4.49 -11.74 8.66
CA ASP A 154 -3.40 -12.31 7.87
C ASP A 154 -2.09 -12.39 8.66
N MET A 155 -1.82 -11.42 9.54
CA MET A 155 -0.64 -11.42 10.41
C MET A 155 -0.67 -12.50 11.49
N HIS A 156 -1.87 -12.97 11.87
CA HIS A 156 -2.10 -13.80 13.04
C HIS A 156 -2.63 -15.20 12.70
N ARG A 157 -2.63 -15.57 11.41
CA ARG A 157 -3.09 -16.90 10.98
C ARG A 157 -1.94 -17.91 10.99
N PRO A 158 -2.26 -19.22 11.06
CA PRO A 158 -1.27 -20.28 10.90
C PRO A 158 -0.47 -20.11 9.59
N GLY A 159 0.85 -20.20 9.68
CA GLY A 159 1.75 -20.07 8.53
C GLY A 159 1.94 -18.65 7.99
N ALA A 160 1.42 -17.63 8.68
CA ALA A 160 1.76 -16.24 8.37
C ALA A 160 3.28 -16.02 8.47
N ALA A 161 3.84 -15.32 7.49
CA ALA A 161 5.25 -15.04 7.43
C ALA A 161 5.50 -13.68 6.77
N LEU A 162 6.52 -12.99 7.25
CA LEU A 162 7.07 -11.85 6.53
C LEU A 162 8.13 -12.38 5.56
N ASP A 163 8.03 -11.92 4.32
CA ASP A 163 9.02 -12.20 3.30
C ASP A 163 9.63 -10.89 2.82
N TYR A 164 10.96 -10.90 2.73
CA TYR A 164 11.72 -9.83 2.10
C TYR A 164 12.45 -10.40 0.88
N PRO A 165 12.28 -9.82 -0.32
CA PRO A 165 12.95 -10.32 -1.51
C PRO A 165 14.46 -10.32 -1.31
N ARG A 166 15.10 -11.46 -1.60
CA ARG A 166 16.57 -11.55 -1.57
C ARG A 166 17.16 -10.53 -2.55
N GLY A 167 18.04 -9.66 -2.06
CA GLY A 167 18.59 -8.55 -2.84
C GLY A 167 17.70 -7.30 -2.90
N GLY A 168 16.63 -7.24 -2.11
CA GLY A 168 15.74 -6.08 -1.97
C GLY A 168 14.63 -6.03 -3.00
N LEU A 169 13.68 -5.11 -2.80
CA LEU A 169 12.53 -4.89 -3.70
C LEU A 169 12.93 -4.63 -5.16
N GLY A 170 14.13 -4.06 -5.39
CA GLY A 170 14.67 -3.87 -6.74
C GLY A 170 14.77 -5.17 -7.55
N LYS A 171 14.98 -6.32 -6.90
CA LYS A 171 15.02 -7.62 -7.60
C LYS A 171 13.67 -8.09 -8.12
N VAL A 172 12.58 -7.71 -7.46
CA VAL A 172 11.23 -7.94 -7.98
C VAL A 172 11.03 -7.12 -9.25
N VAL A 173 11.49 -5.87 -9.26
CA VAL A 173 11.44 -5.00 -10.46
C VAL A 173 12.29 -5.58 -11.58
N ASP A 174 13.53 -6.00 -11.31
CA ASP A 174 14.42 -6.64 -12.28
C ASP A 174 13.75 -7.85 -12.95
N ALA A 175 13.12 -8.72 -12.14
CA ALA A 175 12.43 -9.91 -12.64
C ALA A 175 11.23 -9.56 -13.52
N LEU A 176 10.45 -8.52 -13.16
CA LEU A 176 9.34 -8.03 -13.97
C LEU A 176 9.83 -7.44 -15.30
N VAL A 177 10.91 -6.66 -15.30
CA VAL A 177 11.53 -6.12 -16.52
C VAL A 177 12.00 -7.26 -17.43
N ALA A 178 12.71 -8.26 -16.87
CA ALA A 178 13.14 -9.43 -17.60
C ALA A 178 11.95 -10.17 -18.24
N GLY A 179 10.86 -10.39 -17.48
CA GLY A 179 9.65 -11.04 -18.00
C GLY A 179 8.98 -10.25 -19.13
N VAL A 180 8.99 -8.92 -19.07
CA VAL A 180 8.48 -8.07 -20.16
C VAL A 180 9.36 -8.18 -21.42
N GLU A 181 10.68 -8.25 -21.27
CA GLU A 181 11.64 -8.21 -22.39
C GLU A 181 12.05 -9.58 -22.94
N GLN A 182 11.69 -10.69 -22.27
CA GLN A 182 12.08 -12.06 -22.64
C GLN A 182 11.50 -12.54 -23.99
N GLY A 183 10.35 -12.01 -24.42
CA GLY A 183 9.60 -12.52 -25.57
C GLY A 183 10.09 -12.08 -26.95
N THR A 184 9.68 -12.79 -28.00
CA THR A 184 9.99 -12.47 -29.42
C THR A 184 9.20 -11.29 -29.98
N LEU A 185 8.24 -10.75 -29.22
CA LEU A 185 7.36 -9.66 -29.63
C LEU A 185 8.06 -8.28 -29.64
N GLY A 186 9.32 -8.20 -29.22
CA GLY A 186 10.10 -6.96 -29.22
C GLY A 186 9.67 -5.94 -28.16
N SER A 187 9.01 -6.40 -27.09
CA SER A 187 8.67 -5.58 -25.93
C SER A 187 9.93 -4.99 -25.28
N LYS A 188 9.86 -3.72 -24.85
CA LYS A 188 10.98 -2.97 -24.28
C LYS A 188 10.55 -2.10 -23.11
N VAL A 189 11.40 -2.01 -22.10
CA VAL A 189 11.28 -1.06 -20.99
C VAL A 189 12.22 0.12 -21.25
N ASN A 190 11.63 1.29 -21.49
CA ASN A 190 12.40 2.51 -21.80
C ASN A 190 12.48 3.41 -20.56
N LEU A 191 13.64 3.43 -19.91
CA LEU A 191 13.90 4.34 -18.79
C LEU A 191 14.15 5.77 -19.28
N ARG A 192 14.02 6.74 -18.36
CA ARG A 192 14.26 8.18 -18.62
C ARG A 192 13.47 8.73 -19.83
N SER A 193 12.37 8.07 -20.18
CA SER A 193 11.52 8.40 -21.32
C SER A 193 10.23 9.05 -20.83
N GLN A 194 10.34 10.25 -20.27
CA GLN A 194 9.20 10.92 -19.66
C GLN A 194 8.13 11.23 -20.72
N VAL A 195 6.90 10.78 -20.48
CA VAL A 195 5.72 11.10 -21.29
C VAL A 195 5.33 12.56 -21.04
N GLU A 196 5.13 13.30 -22.12
CA GLU A 196 4.68 14.70 -22.12
C GLU A 196 3.18 14.80 -22.42
N SER A 197 2.66 13.98 -23.35
CA SER A 197 1.24 13.86 -23.59
C SER A 197 0.81 12.45 -24.03
N ILE A 198 -0.43 12.12 -23.71
CA ILE A 198 -1.21 11.07 -24.34
C ILE A 198 -1.97 11.72 -25.50
N ASP A 199 -1.71 11.22 -26.71
CA ASP A 199 -2.19 11.82 -27.93
C ASP A 199 -3.52 11.18 -28.34
N THR A 200 -4.45 12.01 -28.84
CA THR A 200 -5.80 11.58 -29.24
C THR A 200 -6.11 12.01 -30.67
N THR A 201 -7.19 11.47 -31.25
CA THR A 201 -7.84 12.03 -32.44
C THR A 201 -8.37 13.44 -32.17
N GLU A 202 -8.63 14.22 -33.23
CA GLU A 202 -9.10 15.61 -33.13
C GLU A 202 -10.47 15.76 -32.44
N ASP A 203 -11.32 14.74 -32.54
CA ASP A 203 -12.60 14.66 -31.83
C ASP A 203 -12.43 14.26 -30.35
N GLY A 204 -11.25 13.79 -29.95
CA GLY A 204 -10.93 13.37 -28.59
C GLY A 204 -11.43 11.97 -28.22
N VAL A 205 -11.98 11.21 -29.17
CA VAL A 205 -12.66 9.93 -28.90
C VAL A 205 -11.68 8.76 -28.83
N GLN A 206 -10.57 8.81 -29.57
CA GLN A 206 -9.61 7.70 -29.63
C GLN A 206 -8.21 8.12 -29.18
N ILE A 207 -7.55 7.24 -28.41
CA ILE A 207 -6.12 7.39 -28.07
C ILE A 207 -5.27 6.80 -29.19
N VAL A 208 -4.36 7.60 -29.74
CA VAL A 208 -3.54 7.23 -30.91
C VAL A 208 -2.06 7.04 -30.61
N GLY A 209 -1.60 7.43 -29.41
CA GLY A 209 -0.20 7.33 -29.06
C GLY A 209 0.22 8.20 -27.89
N LEU A 210 1.52 8.46 -27.82
CA LEU A 210 2.17 9.28 -26.81
C LEU A 210 3.20 10.20 -27.47
N THR A 211 3.35 11.40 -26.92
CA THR A 211 4.49 12.26 -27.17
C THR A 211 5.37 12.29 -25.92
N LEU A 212 6.67 12.04 -26.08
CA LEU A 212 7.66 12.15 -25.01
C LEU A 212 8.16 13.59 -24.87
N LYS A 213 8.74 13.94 -23.71
CA LYS A 213 9.39 15.25 -23.50
C LYS A 213 10.53 15.54 -24.47
N SER A 214 11.16 14.50 -25.03
CA SER A 214 12.16 14.65 -26.08
C SER A 214 11.58 15.09 -27.44
N GLY A 215 10.25 15.19 -27.56
CA GLY A 215 9.55 15.44 -28.82
C GLY A 215 9.27 14.16 -29.63
N LYS A 216 9.84 13.00 -29.23
CA LYS A 216 9.60 11.72 -29.91
C LYS A 216 8.13 11.31 -29.77
N LYS A 217 7.50 10.98 -30.90
CA LYS A 217 6.13 10.43 -30.95
C LYS A 217 6.15 8.91 -31.04
N ILE A 218 5.27 8.26 -30.28
CA ILE A 218 5.08 6.81 -30.25
C ILE A 218 3.63 6.54 -30.64
N ARG A 219 3.42 5.85 -31.77
CA ARG A 219 2.07 5.48 -32.24
C ARG A 219 1.59 4.21 -31.54
N ALA A 220 0.40 4.26 -30.97
CA ALA A 220 -0.29 3.10 -30.41
C ALA A 220 -1.27 2.53 -31.45
N LYS A 221 -1.26 1.21 -31.66
CA LYS A 221 -2.18 0.54 -32.58
C LYS A 221 -3.51 0.15 -31.94
N ARG A 222 -3.48 -0.21 -30.65
CA ARG A 222 -4.65 -0.71 -29.90
C ARG A 222 -5.09 0.21 -28.78
N GLY A 223 -4.14 0.89 -28.14
CA GLY A 223 -4.41 1.77 -27.01
C GLY A 223 -3.18 1.97 -26.15
N VAL A 224 -3.35 2.71 -25.07
CA VAL A 224 -2.33 3.03 -24.07
C VAL A 224 -2.81 2.54 -22.71
N ILE A 225 -1.97 1.77 -22.02
CA ILE A 225 -2.18 1.43 -20.60
C ILE A 225 -1.42 2.48 -19.78
N CYS A 226 -2.14 3.22 -18.94
CA CYS A 226 -1.56 4.29 -18.13
C CYS A 226 -1.52 3.89 -16.66
N ASN A 227 -0.32 3.71 -16.11
CA ASN A 227 -0.09 3.52 -14.68
C ASN A 227 0.41 4.82 -14.00
N ALA A 228 0.12 5.97 -14.60
CA ALA A 228 0.39 7.25 -13.95
C ALA A 228 -0.62 7.47 -12.82
N PRO A 229 -0.24 8.17 -11.73
CA PRO A 229 -1.20 8.52 -10.70
C PRO A 229 -2.40 9.28 -11.26
N VAL A 230 -3.60 9.05 -10.72
CA VAL A 230 -4.85 9.62 -11.26
C VAL A 230 -4.83 11.16 -11.31
N TRP A 231 -4.15 11.80 -10.37
CA TRP A 231 -3.97 13.26 -10.35
C TRP A 231 -3.04 13.77 -11.46
N SER A 232 -2.11 12.94 -11.94
CA SER A 232 -1.24 13.27 -13.07
C SER A 232 -1.94 13.08 -14.42
N LEU A 233 -2.91 12.17 -14.50
CA LEU A 233 -3.55 11.77 -15.77
C LEU A 233 -4.18 12.95 -16.51
N ARG A 234 -4.84 13.88 -15.78
CA ARG A 234 -5.42 15.10 -16.37
C ARG A 234 -4.37 15.94 -17.10
N GLY A 235 -3.17 16.06 -16.53
CA GLY A 235 -2.09 16.87 -17.11
C GLY A 235 -1.45 16.24 -18.34
N LEU A 236 -1.60 14.92 -18.52
CA LEU A 236 -1.07 14.20 -19.68
C LEU A 236 -2.00 14.29 -20.90
N ILE A 237 -3.26 14.71 -20.75
CA ILE A 237 -4.22 14.78 -21.85
C ILE A 237 -4.41 16.25 -22.23
N LYS A 238 -3.88 16.63 -23.39
CA LYS A 238 -3.92 18.02 -23.89
C LYS A 238 -5.20 18.36 -24.65
N ASN A 239 -5.89 17.36 -25.19
CA ASN A 239 -7.14 17.57 -25.92
C ASN A 239 -8.31 17.79 -24.96
N GLU A 240 -8.91 18.98 -25.00
CA GLU A 240 -10.05 19.33 -24.14
C GLU A 240 -11.30 18.47 -24.40
N LYS A 241 -11.52 18.03 -25.64
CA LYS A 241 -12.65 17.13 -25.97
C LYS A 241 -12.47 15.77 -25.30
N ALA A 242 -11.24 15.23 -25.32
CA ALA A 242 -10.91 13.99 -24.62
C ALA A 242 -11.07 14.13 -23.10
N LEU A 243 -10.66 15.27 -22.52
CA LEU A 243 -10.88 15.56 -21.10
C LEU A 243 -12.36 15.61 -20.72
N LYS A 244 -13.23 16.15 -21.59
CA LYS A 244 -14.69 16.16 -21.35
C LYS A 244 -15.26 14.74 -21.29
N VAL A 245 -14.82 13.85 -22.17
CA VAL A 245 -15.21 12.44 -22.16
C VAL A 245 -14.78 11.75 -20.85
N LEU A 246 -13.57 12.02 -20.37
CA LEU A 246 -12.99 11.36 -19.19
C LEU A 246 -13.43 11.96 -17.84
N ASN A 247 -13.82 13.24 -17.80
CA ASN A 247 -14.31 13.90 -16.58
C ASN A 247 -15.64 13.32 -16.09
N ASN A 248 -16.40 12.63 -16.93
CA ASN A 248 -17.68 12.04 -16.52
C ASN A 248 -17.54 10.79 -15.64
N SER A 249 -16.33 10.29 -15.35
CA SER A 249 -16.20 9.05 -14.56
C SER A 249 -14.90 8.84 -13.77
N ILE A 250 -13.76 9.49 -14.10
CA ILE A 250 -12.44 9.04 -13.58
C ILE A 250 -11.50 10.17 -13.16
N LEU A 251 -11.59 11.37 -13.76
CA LEU A 251 -10.60 12.42 -13.55
C LEU A 251 -11.01 13.46 -12.50
N PRO A 252 -10.07 13.96 -11.67
CA PRO A 252 -10.33 15.12 -10.82
C PRO A 252 -10.69 16.35 -11.67
N SER A 253 -11.66 17.13 -11.18
CA SER A 253 -12.22 18.29 -11.88
C SER A 253 -11.20 19.41 -12.15
N LYS A 254 -10.10 19.45 -11.38
CA LYS A 254 -8.97 20.38 -11.54
C LYS A 254 -7.64 19.62 -11.51
N LYS A 255 -6.60 20.25 -12.05
CA LYS A 255 -5.22 19.78 -11.85
C LYS A 255 -4.90 19.91 -10.36
N VAL A 256 -4.67 18.77 -9.71
CA VAL A 256 -4.31 18.74 -8.29
C VAL A 256 -2.83 18.39 -8.22
N GLU A 257 -2.03 19.26 -7.62
CA GLU A 257 -0.71 18.86 -7.16
C GLU A 257 -0.88 18.01 -5.90
N PRO A 258 -0.28 16.82 -5.83
CA PRO A 258 -0.40 15.99 -4.65
C PRO A 258 0.19 16.74 -3.46
N ARG A 259 -0.64 17.02 -2.45
CA ARG A 259 -0.15 17.47 -1.15
C ARG A 259 0.72 16.36 -0.56
N GLN A 260 2.01 16.60 -0.46
CA GLN A 260 2.89 15.67 0.24
C GLN A 260 2.64 15.82 1.74
N SER A 261 2.10 14.79 2.38
CA SER A 261 1.79 14.78 3.82
C SER A 261 2.98 15.16 4.71
N TRP A 262 4.20 14.89 4.24
CA TRP A 262 5.46 15.22 4.93
C TRP A 262 5.84 16.71 4.88
N SER A 263 5.23 17.50 3.98
CA SER A 263 5.60 18.91 3.76
C SER A 263 4.91 19.90 4.70
N ASP A 264 3.84 19.47 5.39
CA ASP A 264 3.06 20.31 6.30
C ASP A 264 3.48 20.19 7.78
N TRP A 265 4.43 19.31 8.12
CA TRP A 265 4.98 19.17 9.48
C TRP A 265 5.57 20.47 10.07
N ASN A 266 5.89 21.46 9.23
CA ASN A 266 6.41 22.76 9.68
C ASN A 266 5.31 23.80 9.99
N LYS A 267 4.02 23.51 9.73
CA LYS A 267 2.93 24.50 9.87
C LYS A 267 2.12 24.33 11.15
N ASP A 268 2.14 23.15 11.75
CA ASP A 268 1.51 22.92 13.05
C ASP A 268 2.59 23.10 14.13
N GLY A 269 2.52 24.24 14.81
CA GLY A 269 3.53 24.69 15.76
C GLY A 269 3.76 23.71 16.91
N ALA A 270 4.81 22.90 16.81
CA ALA A 270 5.50 22.31 17.96
C ALA A 270 6.86 23.01 18.09
N ALA A 271 6.89 24.05 18.93
CA ALA A 271 8.13 24.69 19.35
C ALA A 271 9.01 23.68 20.09
N GLY A 272 10.07 23.22 19.44
CA GLY A 272 11.04 22.30 20.02
C GLY A 272 12.26 22.10 19.12
N LYS A 273 13.21 23.04 19.19
CA LYS A 273 14.49 22.99 18.46
C LYS A 273 15.22 21.67 18.70
N ARG A 274 15.46 20.89 17.64
CA ARG A 274 16.73 20.20 17.35
C ARG A 274 16.76 19.82 15.86
N ARG A 275 17.51 20.59 15.05
CA ARG A 275 17.87 20.22 13.68
C ARG A 275 18.96 19.14 13.76
N SER A 276 18.62 17.87 13.54
CA SER A 276 19.61 16.89 13.07
C SER A 276 19.61 16.94 11.54
N SER A 277 20.57 17.66 10.97
CA SER A 277 20.83 17.59 9.53
C SER A 277 21.47 16.24 9.23
N ILE A 278 20.71 15.35 8.59
CA ILE A 278 21.28 14.15 7.94
C ILE A 278 21.91 14.63 6.65
N ARG A 279 23.24 14.81 6.65
CA ARG A 279 24.04 14.89 5.42
C ARG A 279 24.08 13.47 4.84
N LEU A 280 23.40 13.28 3.71
CA LEU A 280 23.70 12.17 2.82
C LEU A 280 24.93 12.57 2.01
N ASP A 281 26.10 12.18 2.49
CA ASP A 281 27.33 12.29 1.71
C ASP A 281 27.17 11.38 0.48
N ARG A 282 27.21 12.00 -0.71
CA ARG A 282 27.29 11.27 -1.98
C ARG A 282 28.59 10.49 -1.98
N ALA A 283 28.50 9.17 -2.03
CA ALA A 283 29.63 8.31 -2.33
C ALA A 283 30.31 8.79 -3.63
N SER A 284 31.60 9.15 -3.51
CA SER A 284 32.45 9.45 -4.66
C SER A 284 32.51 8.21 -5.55
N THR A 285 32.22 8.42 -6.83
CA THR A 285 32.54 7.44 -7.88
C THR A 285 33.97 7.73 -8.30
N ASP A 286 34.92 7.14 -7.57
CA ASP A 286 36.31 7.20 -8.01
C ASP A 286 36.52 6.26 -9.19
N LYS A 287 37.04 6.88 -10.23
CA LYS A 287 37.33 6.34 -11.55
C LYS A 287 38.31 5.19 -11.46
N VAL A 288 38.01 4.15 -12.24
CA VAL A 288 38.99 3.24 -12.82
C VAL A 288 40.10 4.08 -13.48
N GLY A 289 41.33 3.88 -13.04
CA GLY A 289 42.54 4.35 -13.71
C GLY A 289 43.32 3.16 -14.24
N GLU A 290 43.41 3.05 -15.55
CA GLU A 290 44.45 2.30 -16.26
C GLU A 290 45.83 2.89 -15.94
N ASN A 291 46.80 2.05 -15.54
CA ASN A 291 48.02 1.76 -16.31
C ASN A 291 49.12 1.10 -15.47
N ALA A 292 49.86 0.22 -16.18
CA ALA A 292 51.05 -0.57 -15.82
C ALA A 292 50.81 -1.88 -15.06
#